data_AF-A0A5M6D335-F1
#
_entry.id   AF-A0A5M6D335-F1
#
_cell.length_a   1.000
_cell.length_b   1.000
_cell.length_c   1.000
_cell.angle_alpha   90.00
_cell.angle_beta   90.00
_cell.angle_gamma   90.00
#
_symmetry.space_group_name_H-M   'P 1'
#
loop_
_entity.id
_entity.type
_entity.pdbx_description
1 polymer ?
#
loop_
_entity_poly.entity_id
_entity_poly.type
_entity_poly.pdbx_seq_one_letter_code
_entity_poly.pdbx_strand_id
1 'polypeptide(L)'
;MTDFRLTPFCCFAINYAARGATHIDGAVNNAANNGLQRRPRVDIFEAESRPRGPAEPRRSPINAQYSMTADKISREEWNTDPLAAGVAIYSSVPNDRRPEWAASILAACCHRVANVPKPIQYVIDLASDPKKWKLAHDAFSRVRKLTLAAERRPIEKLDHYLLYVAENTAKVIYNASGSSAPFDRDPGAWLVRCAKEFADCENDPPFTFSLWSLLTDFPSASGP
;
A
#
# COMPACT_ATOMS: atom_id res chain seq x y z
N MET A 1 -27.32 11.06 -33.62
CA MET A 1 -26.25 10.57 -34.50
C MET A 1 -24.95 11.14 -33.98
N THR A 2 -24.08 10.22 -33.60
CA THR A 2 -22.83 10.35 -32.85
C THR A 2 -21.76 11.14 -33.59
N ASP A 3 -21.02 11.98 -32.86
CA ASP A 3 -19.61 12.19 -33.19
C ASP A 3 -18.80 12.45 -31.91
N PHE A 4 -18.02 11.45 -31.52
CA PHE A 4 -17.15 11.42 -30.35
C PHE A 4 -15.74 11.81 -30.81
N ARG A 5 -15.25 12.99 -30.40
CA ARG A 5 -13.87 13.39 -30.64
C ARG A 5 -12.96 12.75 -29.59
N LEU A 6 -12.20 11.75 -30.03
CA LEU A 6 -11.03 11.20 -29.36
C LEU A 6 -9.89 12.23 -29.43
N THR A 7 -9.29 12.58 -28.28
CA THR A 7 -7.98 13.20 -28.20
C THR A 7 -6.93 12.16 -27.84
N PRO A 8 -5.70 12.24 -28.40
CA PRO A 8 -4.73 11.16 -28.31
C PRO A 8 -3.84 11.27 -27.06
N PHE A 9 -3.51 10.09 -26.52
CA PHE A 9 -2.48 9.84 -25.53
C PHE A 9 -1.10 10.30 -26.04
N CYS A 10 -0.44 11.19 -25.30
CA CYS A 10 0.97 11.50 -25.52
C CYS A 10 1.85 10.41 -24.90
N CYS A 11 2.61 9.74 -25.76
CA CYS A 11 3.79 8.95 -25.43
C CYS A 11 4.86 9.84 -24.76
N PHE A 12 5.39 9.41 -23.62
CA PHE A 12 6.71 9.85 -23.17
C PHE A 12 7.66 8.65 -23.12
N ALA A 13 8.75 8.81 -23.86
CA ALA A 13 9.78 7.80 -24.06
C ALA A 13 10.64 7.63 -22.81
N ILE A 14 10.95 6.37 -22.50
CA ILE A 14 11.90 5.95 -21.45
C ILE A 14 13.31 6.01 -22.04
N ASN A 15 14.18 6.86 -21.46
CA ASN A 15 15.62 6.80 -21.70
C ASN A 15 16.27 5.87 -20.67
N TYR A 16 16.77 4.73 -21.14
CA TYR A 16 17.60 3.79 -20.38
C TYR A 16 19.06 4.27 -20.40
N ALA A 17 19.67 4.45 -19.22
CA ALA A 17 21.11 4.58 -19.05
C ALA A 17 21.67 3.28 -18.45
N ALA A 18 22.49 2.60 -19.24
CA ALA A 18 23.16 1.35 -18.90
C ALA A 18 24.35 1.57 -17.94
N ARG A 19 24.44 0.73 -16.91
CA ARG A 19 25.67 0.36 -16.19
C ARG A 19 25.53 -1.16 -15.98
N GLY A 20 26.41 -2.04 -16.41
CA GLY A 20 27.85 -1.99 -16.60
C GLY A 20 28.33 -3.35 -16.08
N ALA A 21 28.40 -4.33 -16.97
CA ALA A 21 28.79 -5.70 -16.66
C ALA A 21 30.31 -5.78 -16.48
N THR A 22 30.77 -6.38 -15.38
CA THR A 22 32.16 -6.87 -15.27
C THR A 22 32.17 -8.38 -15.16
N HIS A 23 32.88 -8.93 -16.13
CA HIS A 23 33.24 -10.31 -16.39
C HIS A 23 34.36 -10.72 -15.43
N ILE A 24 34.27 -11.90 -14.80
CA ILE A 24 35.43 -12.60 -14.24
C ILE A 24 35.20 -14.11 -14.44
N ASP A 25 35.98 -14.68 -15.36
CA ASP A 25 36.21 -16.12 -15.47
C ASP A 25 37.29 -16.54 -14.48
N GLY A 26 37.21 -17.77 -13.98
CA GLY A 26 38.41 -18.45 -13.49
C GLY A 26 38.21 -19.58 -12.49
N ALA A 27 38.46 -20.79 -12.99
CA ALA A 27 39.11 -21.91 -12.32
C ALA A 27 38.26 -23.03 -11.65
N VAL A 28 38.51 -24.20 -12.24
CA VAL A 28 38.16 -25.58 -11.93
C VAL A 28 38.94 -26.08 -10.70
N ASN A 29 38.32 -26.90 -9.83
CA ASN A 29 38.78 -28.27 -9.45
C ASN A 29 38.20 -28.82 -8.13
N ASN A 30 37.54 -29.98 -8.29
CA ASN A 30 37.65 -31.24 -7.53
C ASN A 30 37.56 -31.33 -5.99
N ALA A 31 36.60 -32.21 -5.62
CA ALA A 31 36.75 -33.39 -4.76
C ALA A 31 36.46 -33.31 -3.25
N ALA A 32 35.92 -34.47 -2.81
CA ALA A 32 35.93 -35.07 -1.46
C ALA A 32 34.73 -34.82 -0.53
N ASN A 33 33.85 -35.82 -0.51
CA ASN A 33 33.41 -36.58 0.67
C ASN A 33 34.04 -36.17 2.02
N ASN A 34 33.21 -35.86 3.02
CA ASN A 34 33.10 -36.61 4.28
C ASN A 34 32.33 -35.82 5.34
N GLY A 35 31.53 -36.52 6.15
CA GLY A 35 31.25 -36.07 7.52
C GLY A 35 29.80 -35.79 7.85
N LEU A 36 29.00 -36.85 7.95
CA LEU A 36 27.86 -36.91 8.88
C LEU A 36 28.36 -36.60 10.30
N GLN A 37 28.25 -35.35 10.74
CA GLN A 37 28.30 -35.00 12.16
C GLN A 37 26.89 -34.77 12.68
N ARG A 38 26.43 -35.76 13.45
CA ARG A 38 25.23 -35.73 14.27
C ARG A 38 25.38 -34.58 15.27
N ARG A 39 24.48 -33.59 15.20
CA ARG A 39 24.38 -32.57 16.24
C ARG A 39 23.85 -33.21 17.54
N PRO A 40 24.39 -32.84 18.70
CA PRO A 40 23.87 -33.28 19.99
C PRO A 40 22.43 -32.78 20.18
N ARG A 41 21.61 -33.68 20.73
CA ARG A 41 20.23 -33.48 21.16
C ARG A 41 20.24 -32.42 22.26
N VAL A 42 19.78 -31.21 21.96
CA VAL A 42 19.56 -30.17 22.97
C VAL A 42 18.26 -30.50 23.66
N ASP A 43 18.34 -30.60 24.98
CA ASP A 43 17.24 -30.95 25.86
C ASP A 43 16.08 -29.97 25.73
N ILE A 44 14.90 -30.60 25.79
CA ILE A 44 13.59 -29.98 25.85
C ILE A 44 13.56 -29.07 27.07
N PHE A 45 13.59 -27.75 26.85
CA PHE A 45 13.16 -26.80 27.87
C PHE A 45 11.64 -26.87 27.96
N GLU A 46 11.13 -27.32 29.10
CA GLU A 46 9.74 -27.12 29.51
C GLU A 46 9.46 -25.61 29.50
N ALA A 47 8.69 -25.17 28.50
CA ALA A 47 8.15 -23.83 28.46
C ALA A 47 7.03 -23.74 29.50
N GLU A 48 7.34 -23.14 30.65
CA GLU A 48 6.34 -22.68 31.61
C GLU A 48 5.26 -21.88 30.88
N SER A 49 4.08 -22.46 30.85
CA SER A 49 2.89 -21.89 30.25
C SER A 49 2.35 -20.80 31.16
N ARG A 50 2.90 -19.59 31.07
CA ARG A 50 2.30 -18.42 31.75
C ARG A 50 0.94 -18.14 31.11
N PRO A 51 -0.15 -18.05 31.90
CA PRO A 51 -1.46 -17.72 31.37
C PRO A 51 -1.41 -16.32 30.73
N ARG A 52 -1.74 -16.23 29.44
CA ARG A 52 -1.99 -14.95 28.78
C ARG A 52 -3.21 -14.35 29.46
N GLY A 53 -2.99 -13.30 30.25
CA GLY A 53 -4.06 -12.46 30.75
C GLY A 53 -4.93 -11.93 29.60
N PRO A 54 -6.17 -11.51 29.89
CA PRO A 54 -7.07 -11.00 28.87
C PRO A 54 -6.38 -9.89 28.09
N ALA A 55 -6.40 -10.00 26.76
CA ALA A 55 -5.88 -8.97 25.88
C ALA A 55 -6.66 -7.69 26.13
N GLU A 56 -6.06 -6.76 26.89
CA GLU A 56 -6.56 -5.39 26.97
C GLU A 56 -6.62 -4.83 25.54
N PRO A 57 -7.80 -4.35 25.08
CA PRO A 57 -7.86 -3.65 23.82
C PRO A 57 -7.05 -2.36 23.99
N ARG A 58 -5.86 -2.29 23.37
CA ARG A 58 -5.16 -1.01 23.15
C ARG A 58 -5.99 -0.18 22.18
N ARG A 59 -7.06 0.43 22.69
CA ARG A 59 -7.70 1.58 22.05
C ARG A 59 -6.84 2.79 22.40
N SER A 60 -5.90 3.13 21.53
CA SER A 60 -5.44 4.52 21.48
C SER A 60 -6.66 5.36 21.08
N PRO A 61 -7.03 6.39 21.86
CA PRO A 61 -8.12 7.27 21.48
C PRO A 61 -7.62 8.14 20.33
N ILE A 62 -7.86 7.71 19.09
CA ILE A 62 -7.88 8.67 17.98
C ILE A 62 -9.13 9.51 18.22
N ASN A 63 -8.87 10.73 18.68
CA ASN A 63 -9.80 11.64 19.33
C ASN A 63 -11.10 11.91 18.56
N ALA A 64 -12.18 12.01 19.33
CA ALA A 64 -13.50 12.54 18.96
C ALA A 64 -13.50 14.06 18.67
N GLN A 65 -12.38 14.63 18.22
CA GLN A 65 -12.21 16.08 18.01
C GLN A 65 -12.21 16.51 16.53
N TYR A 66 -12.22 15.58 15.58
CA TYR A 66 -12.16 15.91 14.15
C TYR A 66 -13.55 15.96 13.53
N SER A 67 -14.33 16.98 13.89
CA SER A 67 -15.59 17.35 13.21
C SER A 67 -15.32 18.47 12.19
N MET A 68 -14.35 18.27 11.30
CA MET A 68 -14.18 19.10 10.11
C MET A 68 -15.11 18.53 9.04
N THR A 69 -16.00 19.36 8.48
CA THR A 69 -16.75 18.96 7.29
C THR A 69 -15.77 18.78 6.12
N ALA A 70 -15.99 17.74 5.32
CA ALA A 70 -15.11 17.32 4.22
C ALA A 70 -14.77 18.45 3.23
N ASP A 71 -15.64 19.45 3.12
CA ASP A 71 -15.54 20.57 2.18
C ASP A 71 -14.39 21.56 2.46
N LYS A 72 -13.58 21.35 3.50
CA LYS A 72 -12.56 22.33 3.94
C LYS A 72 -11.16 21.76 4.19
N ILE A 73 -10.88 20.52 3.80
CA ILE A 73 -9.53 19.98 3.99
C ILE A 73 -8.61 20.65 2.98
N SER A 74 -7.67 21.46 3.48
CA SER A 74 -6.74 22.18 2.62
C SER A 74 -5.51 21.33 2.30
N ARG A 75 -4.87 21.61 1.17
CA ARG A 75 -3.57 21.01 0.83
C ARG A 75 -2.50 21.37 1.87
N GLU A 76 -2.62 22.52 2.53
CA GLU A 76 -1.72 22.95 3.60
C GLU A 76 -1.86 22.09 4.85
N GLU A 77 -3.08 21.67 5.19
CA GLU A 77 -3.33 20.71 6.27
C GLU A 77 -2.73 19.34 5.93
N TRP A 78 -2.88 18.86 4.69
CA TRP A 78 -2.24 17.62 4.24
C TRP A 78 -0.71 17.68 4.30
N ASN A 79 -0.10 18.86 4.10
CA ASN A 79 1.34 19.06 4.27
C ASN A 79 1.77 19.07 5.75
N THR A 80 0.91 19.53 6.65
CA THR A 80 1.25 19.75 8.07
C THR A 80 0.93 18.52 8.93
N ASP A 81 -0.27 17.95 8.77
CA ASP A 81 -0.72 16.73 9.44
C ASP A 81 -1.44 15.82 8.43
N PRO A 82 -0.68 15.04 7.64
CA PRO A 82 -1.26 14.17 6.63
C PRO A 82 -2.17 13.07 7.21
N LEU A 83 -2.00 12.71 8.49
CA LEU A 83 -2.86 11.71 9.13
C LEU A 83 -4.22 12.31 9.49
N ALA A 84 -4.26 13.50 10.08
CA ALA A 84 -5.52 14.21 10.35
C ALA A 84 -6.28 14.53 9.07
N ALA A 85 -5.59 15.03 8.03
CA ALA A 85 -6.18 15.21 6.71
C ALA A 85 -6.74 13.89 6.16
N GLY A 86 -6.00 12.79 6.33
CA GLY A 86 -6.44 11.45 5.94
C GLY A 86 -7.70 10.97 6.67
N VAL A 87 -7.84 11.26 7.96
CA VAL A 87 -9.07 10.95 8.72
C VAL A 87 -10.26 11.69 8.14
N ALA A 88 -10.11 12.99 7.88
CA ALA A 88 -11.19 13.82 7.36
C ALA A 88 -11.57 13.41 5.91
N ILE A 89 -10.59 13.16 5.03
CA ILE A 89 -10.80 12.67 3.66
C ILE A 89 -11.50 11.30 3.70
N TYR A 90 -10.95 10.33 4.42
CA TYR A 90 -11.49 8.98 4.40
C TYR A 90 -12.91 8.87 5.02
N SER A 91 -13.21 9.75 5.98
CA SER A 91 -14.54 9.82 6.58
C SER A 91 -15.60 10.36 5.63
N SER A 92 -15.20 11.11 4.60
CA SER A 92 -16.11 11.66 3.59
C SER A 92 -16.37 10.69 2.43
N VAL A 93 -15.48 9.73 2.19
CA VAL A 93 -15.64 8.73 1.12
C VAL A 93 -16.70 7.67 1.51
N PRO A 94 -17.80 7.54 0.73
CA PRO A 94 -18.82 6.51 0.95
C PRO A 94 -18.24 5.10 0.90
N ASN A 95 -18.77 4.19 1.74
CA ASN A 95 -18.16 2.87 1.95
C ASN A 95 -18.05 2.03 0.66
N ASP A 96 -19.04 2.12 -0.23
CA ASP A 96 -19.09 1.46 -1.53
C ASP A 96 -18.11 2.07 -2.57
N ARG A 97 -17.68 3.32 -2.38
CA ARG A 97 -16.71 4.02 -3.24
C ARG A 97 -15.26 3.86 -2.77
N ARG A 98 -15.05 3.51 -1.49
CA ARG A 98 -13.71 3.37 -0.88
C ARG A 98 -12.75 2.44 -1.64
N PRO A 99 -13.17 1.28 -2.17
CA PRO A 99 -12.29 0.39 -2.92
C PRO A 99 -11.73 1.04 -4.20
N GLU A 100 -12.60 1.65 -5.01
CA GLU A 100 -12.23 2.33 -6.26
C GLU A 100 -11.35 3.55 -5.99
N TRP A 101 -11.70 4.35 -4.98
CA TRP A 101 -10.91 5.49 -4.51
C TRP A 101 -9.48 5.07 -4.11
N ALA A 102 -9.37 4.06 -3.24
CA ALA A 102 -8.07 3.59 -2.74
C ALA A 102 -7.22 2.93 -3.84
N ALA A 103 -7.85 2.25 -4.81
CA ALA A 103 -7.15 1.67 -5.94
C ALA A 103 -6.67 2.71 -6.95
N SER A 104 -7.42 3.80 -7.14
CA SER A 104 -7.01 4.91 -8.02
C SER A 104 -5.74 5.61 -7.49
N ILE A 105 -5.66 5.81 -6.17
CA ILE A 105 -4.46 6.33 -5.49
C ILE A 105 -3.28 5.37 -5.71
N LEU A 106 -3.48 4.07 -5.47
CA LEU A 106 -2.43 3.07 -5.66
C LEU A 106 -1.96 2.99 -7.13
N ALA A 107 -2.89 3.03 -8.09
CA ALA A 107 -2.57 3.01 -9.51
C ALA A 107 -1.74 4.24 -9.92
N ALA A 108 -2.07 5.43 -9.40
CA ALA A 108 -1.28 6.63 -9.63
C ALA A 108 0.16 6.49 -9.13
N CYS A 109 0.37 5.91 -7.94
CA CYS A 109 1.71 5.60 -7.44
C CYS A 109 2.42 4.54 -8.29
N CYS A 110 1.71 3.50 -8.75
CA CYS A 110 2.27 2.45 -9.59
C CYS A 110 2.82 2.97 -10.92
N HIS A 111 2.23 4.02 -11.49
CA HIS A 111 2.74 4.66 -12.72
C HIS A 111 4.09 5.37 -12.53
N ARG A 112 4.52 5.61 -11.29
CA ARG A 112 5.82 6.25 -10.99
C ARG A 112 6.97 5.26 -10.83
N VAL A 113 6.67 3.96 -10.70
CA VAL A 113 7.70 2.93 -10.54
C VAL A 113 7.87 2.09 -11.79
N ALA A 114 9.11 1.72 -12.11
CA ALA A 114 9.40 0.97 -13.33
C ALA A 114 8.86 -0.46 -13.31
N ASN A 115 8.83 -1.11 -12.14
CA ASN A 115 8.42 -2.51 -11.99
C ASN A 115 7.47 -2.67 -10.81
N VAL A 116 6.18 -2.83 -11.09
CA VAL A 116 5.17 -3.06 -10.07
C VAL A 116 5.11 -4.56 -9.73
N PRO A 117 5.32 -4.97 -8.46
CA PRO A 117 5.16 -6.35 -8.04
C PRO A 117 3.73 -6.87 -8.30
N LYS A 118 3.62 -8.11 -8.80
CA LYS A 118 2.32 -8.76 -9.07
C LYS A 118 1.34 -8.72 -7.87
N PRO A 119 1.78 -8.88 -6.60
CA PRO A 119 0.89 -8.72 -5.46
C PRO A 119 0.22 -7.35 -5.35
N ILE A 120 0.87 -6.27 -5.82
CA ILE A 120 0.30 -4.93 -5.83
C ILE A 120 -0.74 -4.79 -6.94
N GLN A 121 -0.43 -5.29 -8.15
CA GLN A 121 -1.41 -5.31 -9.25
C GLN A 121 -2.68 -6.06 -8.85
N TYR A 122 -2.53 -7.19 -8.16
CA TYR A 122 -3.66 -7.96 -7.64
C TYR A 122 -4.55 -7.15 -6.69
N VAL A 123 -4.01 -6.21 -5.90
CA VAL A 123 -4.82 -5.32 -5.05
C VAL A 123 -5.69 -4.39 -5.91
N ILE A 124 -5.13 -3.80 -6.97
CA ILE A 124 -5.87 -2.92 -7.90
C ILE A 124 -7.01 -3.70 -8.57
N ASP A 125 -6.72 -4.91 -9.07
CA ASP A 125 -7.69 -5.75 -9.79
C ASP A 125 -8.90 -6.15 -8.93
N LEU A 126 -8.73 -6.23 -7.60
CA LEU A 126 -9.83 -6.57 -6.68
C LEU A 126 -10.82 -5.43 -6.51
N ALA A 127 -10.39 -4.17 -6.63
CA ALA A 127 -11.24 -3.02 -6.34
C ALA A 127 -12.43 -2.90 -7.30
N SER A 128 -12.29 -3.35 -8.55
CA SER A 128 -13.33 -3.24 -9.58
C SER A 128 -14.48 -4.24 -9.44
N ASP A 129 -14.38 -5.24 -8.56
CA ASP A 129 -15.41 -6.27 -8.40
C ASP A 129 -15.78 -6.48 -6.92
N PRO A 130 -16.93 -5.94 -6.47
CA PRO A 130 -17.41 -6.10 -5.10
C PRO A 130 -17.48 -7.56 -4.61
N LYS A 131 -17.71 -8.52 -5.53
CA LYS A 131 -17.77 -9.95 -5.16
C LYS A 131 -16.41 -10.51 -4.73
N LYS A 132 -15.33 -9.83 -5.13
CA LYS A 132 -13.94 -10.21 -4.84
C LYS A 132 -13.34 -9.45 -3.66
N TRP A 133 -13.98 -8.41 -3.13
CA TRP A 133 -13.39 -7.58 -2.06
C TRP A 133 -12.98 -8.38 -0.82
N LYS A 134 -13.69 -9.46 -0.47
CA LYS A 134 -13.31 -10.38 0.62
C LYS A 134 -11.94 -11.05 0.42
N LEU A 135 -11.48 -11.19 -0.83
CA LEU A 135 -10.15 -11.72 -1.16
C LEU A 135 -9.02 -10.72 -0.86
N ALA A 136 -9.34 -9.46 -0.55
CA ALA A 136 -8.33 -8.44 -0.28
C ALA A 136 -7.53 -8.71 1.00
N HIS A 137 -8.03 -9.53 1.93
CA HIS A 137 -7.22 -10.00 3.06
C HIS A 137 -6.05 -10.90 2.61
N ASP A 138 -6.28 -11.78 1.62
CA ASP A 138 -5.20 -12.56 1.01
C ASP A 138 -4.23 -11.65 0.23
N ALA A 139 -4.76 -10.68 -0.52
CA ALA A 139 -3.94 -9.69 -1.21
C ALA A 139 -3.05 -8.90 -0.24
N PHE A 140 -3.61 -8.41 0.87
CA PHE A 140 -2.86 -7.79 1.98
C PHE A 140 -1.74 -8.71 2.47
N SER A 141 -2.04 -9.99 2.71
CA SER A 141 -1.04 -10.96 3.19
C SER A 141 0.11 -11.16 2.20
N ARG A 142 -0.16 -11.09 0.90
CA ARG A 142 0.88 -11.16 -0.15
C ARG A 142 1.73 -9.90 -0.19
N VAL A 143 1.13 -8.72 -0.10
CA VAL A 143 1.88 -7.45 -0.05
C VAL A 143 2.71 -7.38 1.24
N ARG A 144 2.15 -7.76 2.40
CA ARG A 144 2.86 -7.73 3.68
C ARG A 144 4.12 -8.59 3.68
N LYS A 145 4.14 -9.71 2.94
CA LYS A 145 5.36 -10.51 2.76
C LYS A 145 6.45 -9.73 2.04
N LEU A 146 6.10 -8.92 1.04
CA LEU A 146 7.05 -8.03 0.35
C LEU A 146 7.54 -6.93 1.29
N THR A 147 6.63 -6.28 2.03
CA THR A 147 6.99 -5.24 3.01
C THR A 147 7.93 -5.77 4.08
N LEU A 148 7.65 -6.95 4.65
CA LEU A 148 8.53 -7.58 5.64
C LEU A 148 9.90 -7.97 5.05
N ALA A 149 9.95 -8.32 3.76
CA ALA A 149 11.22 -8.58 3.09
C ALA A 149 12.02 -7.29 2.86
N ALA A 150 11.34 -6.21 2.50
CA ALA A 150 11.89 -4.86 2.37
C ALA A 150 12.36 -4.29 3.72
N GLU A 151 11.65 -4.52 4.82
CA GLU A 151 12.10 -4.08 6.16
C GLU A 151 13.43 -4.75 6.58
N ARG A 152 13.75 -5.92 6.00
CA ARG A 152 14.98 -6.68 6.30
C ARG A 152 16.16 -6.33 5.40
N ARG A 153 15.95 -5.58 4.31
CA ARG A 153 16.97 -5.26 3.32
C ARG A 153 16.79 -3.82 2.84
N PRO A 154 17.85 -3.02 2.75
CA PRO A 154 17.70 -1.66 2.23
C PRO A 154 17.13 -1.70 0.81
N ILE A 155 15.97 -1.09 0.63
CA ILE A 155 15.39 -0.76 -0.68
C ILE A 155 15.18 0.75 -0.76
N GLU A 156 14.87 1.26 -1.94
CA GLU A 156 14.56 2.66 -2.13
C GLU A 156 13.35 3.09 -1.30
N LYS A 157 13.42 4.30 -0.75
CA LYS A 157 12.35 4.86 0.12
C LYS A 157 11.01 4.94 -0.63
N LEU A 158 11.05 5.25 -1.92
CA LEU A 158 9.89 5.27 -2.80
C LEU A 158 9.19 3.91 -2.87
N ASP A 159 9.95 2.83 -3.06
CA ASP A 159 9.42 1.46 -3.11
C ASP A 159 8.82 1.03 -1.77
N HIS A 160 9.42 1.47 -0.65
CA HIS A 160 8.86 1.26 0.69
C HIS A 160 7.47 1.88 0.83
N TYR A 161 7.28 3.14 0.41
CA TYR A 161 5.97 3.77 0.50
C TYR A 161 4.97 3.20 -0.49
N LEU A 162 5.39 2.74 -1.67
CA LEU A 162 4.51 2.01 -2.58
C LEU A 162 3.90 0.77 -1.89
N LEU A 163 4.72 0.01 -1.16
CA LEU A 163 4.25 -1.14 -0.40
C LEU A 163 3.25 -0.76 0.69
N TYR A 164 3.49 0.33 1.42
CA TYR A 164 2.55 0.82 2.43
C TYR A 164 1.24 1.37 1.84
N VAL A 165 1.29 2.04 0.70
CA VAL A 165 0.09 2.43 -0.05
C VAL A 165 -0.69 1.17 -0.43
N ALA A 166 -0.02 0.15 -0.99
CA ALA A 166 -0.66 -1.10 -1.40
C ALA A 166 -1.30 -1.88 -0.22
N GLU A 167 -0.62 -1.96 0.93
CA GLU A 167 -1.17 -2.58 2.13
C GLU A 167 -2.45 -1.88 2.60
N ASN A 168 -2.42 -0.55 2.71
CA ASN A 168 -3.57 0.20 3.18
C ASN A 168 -4.73 0.17 2.18
N THR A 169 -4.45 0.19 0.88
CA THR A 169 -5.48 -0.04 -0.16
C THR A 169 -6.14 -1.41 0.03
N ALA A 170 -5.37 -2.48 0.24
CA ALA A 170 -5.94 -3.81 0.47
C ALA A 170 -6.82 -3.86 1.73
N LYS A 171 -6.40 -3.19 2.81
CA LYS A 171 -7.22 -3.08 4.05
C LYS A 171 -8.52 -2.31 3.80
N VAL A 172 -8.47 -1.21 3.06
CA VAL A 172 -9.66 -0.42 2.69
C VAL A 172 -10.65 -1.28 1.89
N ILE A 173 -10.18 -2.01 0.88
CA ILE A 173 -11.01 -2.91 0.07
C ILE A 173 -11.64 -4.00 0.95
N TYR A 174 -10.84 -4.64 1.81
CA TYR A 174 -11.35 -5.69 2.70
C TYR A 174 -12.41 -5.16 3.67
N ASN A 175 -12.16 -4.02 4.30
CA ASN A 175 -13.11 -3.41 5.23
C ASN A 175 -14.43 -3.03 4.54
N ALA A 176 -14.38 -2.56 3.29
CA ALA A 176 -15.57 -2.26 2.50
C ALA A 176 -16.40 -3.51 2.15
N SER A 177 -15.80 -4.71 2.16
CA SER A 177 -16.50 -5.97 1.87
C SER A 177 -17.53 -6.40 2.91
N GLY A 178 -17.49 -5.81 4.11
CA GLY A 178 -18.35 -6.23 5.24
C GLY A 178 -18.02 -7.61 5.82
N SER A 179 -16.87 -8.19 5.45
CA SER A 179 -16.40 -9.47 6.01
C SER A 179 -16.11 -9.38 7.51
N SER A 180 -16.13 -10.52 8.21
CA SER A 180 -15.79 -10.60 9.62
C SER A 180 -14.31 -10.25 9.88
N ALA A 181 -14.01 -9.84 11.11
CA ALA A 181 -12.66 -9.41 11.54
C ALA A 181 -12.07 -8.33 10.62
N PRO A 182 -12.71 -7.16 10.48
CA PRO A 182 -12.14 -6.04 9.74
C PRO A 182 -10.80 -5.63 10.34
N PHE A 183 -9.94 -5.03 9.52
CA PHE A 183 -8.77 -4.30 10.00
C PHE A 183 -9.21 -3.10 10.85
N ASP A 184 -8.24 -2.39 11.43
CA ASP A 184 -8.47 -1.14 12.17
C ASP A 184 -9.31 -0.13 11.35
N ARG A 185 -9.88 0.87 12.03
CA ARG A 185 -10.85 1.80 11.41
C ARG A 185 -10.22 2.86 10.51
N ASP A 186 -8.91 3.00 10.53
CA ASP A 186 -8.15 4.10 9.93
C ASP A 186 -7.29 3.75 8.69
N PRO A 187 -7.46 2.64 7.94
CA PRO A 187 -6.55 2.30 6.85
C PRO A 187 -6.60 3.35 5.74
N GLY A 188 -7.72 4.04 5.55
CA GLY A 188 -7.80 5.15 4.61
C GLY A 188 -7.03 6.39 5.07
N ALA A 189 -6.97 6.67 6.38
CA ALA A 189 -6.15 7.77 6.89
C ALA A 189 -4.65 7.47 6.71
N TRP A 190 -4.25 6.23 7.00
CA TRP A 190 -2.89 5.76 6.73
C TRP A 190 -2.55 5.74 5.24
N LEU A 191 -3.52 5.38 4.38
CA LEU A 191 -3.35 5.46 2.93
C LEU A 191 -3.00 6.89 2.48
N VAL A 192 -3.77 7.89 2.92
CA VAL A 192 -3.52 9.30 2.59
C VAL A 192 -2.14 9.75 3.06
N ARG A 193 -1.74 9.37 4.28
CA ARG A 193 -0.41 9.66 4.81
C ARG A 193 0.70 9.00 3.99
N CYS A 194 0.58 7.71 3.68
CA CYS A 194 1.58 7.00 2.89
C CYS A 194 1.66 7.54 1.46
N ALA A 195 0.54 7.98 0.87
CA ALA A 195 0.51 8.62 -0.44
C ALA A 195 1.25 9.97 -0.43
N LYS A 196 1.13 10.76 0.66
CA LYS A 196 1.91 12.00 0.84
C LYS A 196 3.40 11.71 0.85
N GLU A 197 3.82 10.75 1.69
CA GLU A 197 5.22 10.38 1.83
C GLU A 197 5.80 9.83 0.52
N PHE A 198 5.01 9.08 -0.25
CA PHE A 198 5.36 8.65 -1.59
C PHE A 198 5.60 9.85 -2.52
N ALA A 199 4.67 10.81 -2.56
CA ALA A 199 4.80 12.02 -3.38
C ALA A 199 6.00 12.89 -2.98
N ASP A 200 6.31 12.97 -1.69
CA ASP A 200 7.50 13.68 -1.21
C ASP A 200 8.81 12.99 -1.63
N CYS A 201 8.82 11.66 -1.71
CA CYS A 201 9.97 10.92 -2.24
C CYS A 201 10.15 11.12 -3.74
N GLU A 202 9.04 11.17 -4.50
CA GLU A 202 9.06 11.41 -5.94
C GLU A 202 9.52 12.83 -6.29
N ASN A 203 9.23 13.80 -5.41
CA ASN A 203 9.60 15.21 -5.56
C ASN A 203 9.16 15.81 -6.91
N ASP A 204 7.95 15.46 -7.35
CA ASP A 204 7.34 15.91 -8.61
C ASP A 204 6.06 16.72 -8.34
N PRO A 205 6.12 18.07 -8.36
CA PRO A 205 4.97 18.90 -8.00
C PRO A 205 3.69 18.66 -8.83
N PRO A 206 3.76 18.48 -10.18
CA PRO A 206 2.64 17.99 -10.97
C PRO A 206 2.00 16.71 -10.44
N PHE A 207 2.80 15.68 -10.14
CA PHE A 207 2.28 14.43 -9.58
C PHE A 207 1.62 14.65 -8.22
N THR A 208 2.26 15.41 -7.32
CA THR A 208 1.70 15.73 -6.00
C THR A 208 0.36 16.47 -6.12
N PHE A 209 0.21 17.36 -7.10
CA PHE A 209 -1.06 18.04 -7.37
C PHE A 209 -2.13 17.07 -7.89
N SER A 210 -1.81 16.22 -8.88
CA SER A 210 -2.74 15.22 -9.38
C SER A 210 -3.16 14.21 -8.31
N LEU A 211 -2.23 13.79 -7.45
CA LEU A 211 -2.50 12.89 -6.34
C LEU A 211 -3.42 13.54 -5.29
N TRP A 212 -3.23 14.82 -5.00
CA TRP A 212 -4.14 15.58 -4.14
C TRP A 212 -5.56 15.61 -4.71
N SER A 213 -5.72 15.93 -6.00
CA SER A 213 -7.04 15.86 -6.65
C SER A 213 -7.67 14.47 -6.57
N LEU A 214 -6.91 13.39 -6.75
CA LEU A 214 -7.46 12.03 -6.58
C LEU A 214 -7.92 11.74 -5.14
N LEU A 215 -7.26 12.34 -4.14
CA LEU A 215 -7.62 12.18 -2.74
C LEU A 215 -8.94 12.89 -2.40
N THR A 216 -9.16 14.10 -2.93
CA THR A 216 -10.30 14.96 -2.57
C THR A 216 -11.47 14.87 -3.54
N ASP A 217 -11.20 14.65 -4.83
CA ASP A 217 -12.19 14.74 -5.90
C ASP A 217 -12.70 13.33 -6.24
N PHE A 218 -13.34 12.67 -5.28
CA PHE A 218 -14.11 11.48 -5.58
C PHE A 218 -15.48 11.89 -6.13
N PRO A 219 -15.93 11.34 -7.26
CA PRO A 219 -17.19 11.74 -7.86
C PRO A 219 -18.31 11.50 -6.84
N SER A 220 -19.03 12.58 -6.49
CA SER A 220 -20.26 12.50 -5.73
C SER A 220 -21.17 11.54 -6.49
N ALA A 221 -21.83 10.60 -5.80
CA ALA A 221 -22.79 9.72 -6.45
C ALA A 221 -23.75 10.59 -7.25
N SER A 222 -23.70 10.48 -8.57
CA SER A 222 -24.73 11.02 -9.45
C SER A 222 -26.02 10.35 -8.98
N GLY A 223 -26.84 11.12 -8.26
CA GLY A 223 -28.15 10.67 -7.83
C GLY A 223 -28.93 10.12 -9.03
N PRO A 224 -29.74 9.06 -8.84
CA PRO A 224 -30.56 8.50 -9.91
C PRO A 224 -31.50 9.56 -10.52
#